data_AF-A0A958XZV6-F1
#
_entry.id   AF-A0A958XZV6-F1
#
_cell.length_a   1.000
_cell.length_b   1.000
_cell.length_c   1.000
_cell.angle_alpha   90.00
_cell.angle_beta   90.00
_cell.angle_gamma   90.00
#
_symmetry.space_group_name_H-M   'P 1'
#
loop_
_entity.id
_entity.type
_entity.pdbx_description
1 polymer ?
#
loop_
_entity_poly.entity_id
_entity_poly.type
_entity_poly.pdbx_seq_one_letter_code
_entity_poly.pdbx_strand_id
1 'polypeptide(L)'
;MTDPALSKRLLSLDAFRGITIAGMILVNNPGSWSSVYPPLLHAKWHGCTPTDLVFPFFLFIVGVAIPLALSKYRGQPQSALIRKTLLRAAILFGLGVFMAAFPNFGMAQDTPLARKVLHYILLGIFTLALFSRAVCLGQKPQRMEWARRFLYLALASALAMAVTGWGIYDFSHLRIPGVLQRIAIVYAICALLFLRAGWRAQLYIGIGLLFLYWALMALVPVPGGHPPNLEAEINLGAWLDR
;
A
#
# COMPACT_ATOMS: atom_id res chain seq x y z
N MET A 1 -19.84 -28.10 -26.72
CA MET A 1 -18.66 -27.21 -26.60
C MET A 1 -19.09 -25.99 -25.79
N THR A 2 -18.92 -26.02 -24.48
CA THR A 2 -19.19 -24.88 -23.59
C THR A 2 -17.93 -24.06 -23.50
N ASP A 3 -17.86 -23.02 -24.32
CA ASP A 3 -16.79 -22.03 -24.25
C ASP A 3 -16.86 -21.38 -22.84
N PRO A 4 -15.84 -21.54 -21.98
CA PRO A 4 -15.88 -20.95 -20.66
C PRO A 4 -15.86 -19.44 -20.86
N ALA A 5 -16.98 -18.77 -20.57
CA ALA A 5 -17.14 -17.32 -20.68
C ALA A 5 -15.92 -16.61 -20.08
N LEU A 6 -14.98 -16.27 -20.95
CA LEU A 6 -13.68 -15.72 -20.61
C LEU A 6 -14.01 -14.33 -20.10
N SER A 7 -14.03 -14.14 -18.78
CA SER A 7 -14.41 -12.87 -18.16
C SER A 7 -13.59 -11.77 -18.85
N LYS A 8 -14.22 -10.98 -19.75
CA LYS A 8 -13.49 -10.08 -20.64
C LYS A 8 -12.65 -9.16 -19.77
N ARG A 9 -11.34 -9.29 -19.90
CA ARG A 9 -10.38 -8.45 -19.18
C ARG A 9 -10.53 -7.03 -19.71
N LEU A 10 -10.69 -6.06 -18.81
CA LEU A 10 -10.90 -4.67 -19.21
C LEU A 10 -9.56 -4.05 -19.62
N LEU A 11 -9.28 -4.09 -20.92
CA LEU A 11 -8.03 -3.60 -21.49
C LEU A 11 -7.82 -2.10 -21.19
N SER A 12 -8.87 -1.29 -21.23
CA SER A 12 -8.81 0.14 -20.89
C SER A 12 -8.35 0.38 -19.45
N LEU A 13 -8.82 -0.43 -18.51
CA LEU A 13 -8.44 -0.36 -17.10
C LEU A 13 -6.95 -0.68 -16.91
N ASP A 14 -6.47 -1.71 -17.60
CA ASP A 14 -5.07 -2.12 -17.52
C ASP A 14 -4.13 -1.10 -18.19
N ALA A 15 -4.54 -0.54 -19.34
CA ALA A 15 -3.80 0.50 -20.05
C ALA A 15 -3.70 1.78 -19.21
N PHE A 16 -4.81 2.25 -18.65
CA PHE A 16 -4.83 3.45 -17.81
C PHE A 16 -3.98 3.28 -16.55
N ARG A 17 -4.05 2.11 -15.89
CA ARG A 17 -3.17 1.79 -14.76
C ARG A 17 -1.69 1.81 -15.18
N GLY A 18 -1.37 1.22 -16.33
CA GLY A 18 0.00 1.18 -16.86
C GLY A 18 0.57 2.59 -17.10
N ILE A 19 -0.20 3.46 -17.75
CA ILE A 19 0.18 4.86 -18.00
C ILE A 19 0.37 5.61 -16.68
N THR A 20 -0.53 5.41 -15.71
CA THR A 20 -0.42 6.08 -14.40
C THR A 20 0.86 5.65 -13.66
N ILE A 21 1.21 4.36 -13.69
CA ILE A 21 2.45 3.86 -13.08
C ILE A 21 3.68 4.38 -13.83
N ALA A 22 3.66 4.40 -15.16
CA ALA A 22 4.74 4.99 -15.96
C ALA A 22 4.94 6.48 -15.62
N GLY A 23 3.84 7.23 -15.49
CA GLY A 23 3.85 8.61 -15.01
C GLY A 23 4.48 8.74 -13.63
N MET A 24 4.07 7.91 -12.65
CA MET A 24 4.67 7.90 -11.31
C MET A 24 6.19 7.66 -11.34
N ILE A 25 6.67 6.77 -12.19
CA ILE A 25 8.10 6.50 -12.32
C ILE A 25 8.82 7.71 -12.92
N LEU A 26 8.27 8.28 -13.99
CA LEU A 26 8.86 9.41 -14.71
C LEU A 26 9.01 10.65 -13.82
N VAL A 27 7.98 10.99 -13.04
CA VAL A 27 7.98 12.19 -12.19
C VAL A 27 8.82 12.03 -10.93
N ASN A 28 8.91 10.82 -10.39
CA ASN A 28 9.73 10.53 -9.21
C ASN A 28 11.21 10.36 -9.54
N ASN A 29 11.54 10.07 -10.81
CA ASN A 29 12.91 9.80 -11.22
C ASN A 29 13.23 10.42 -12.59
N PRO A 30 13.30 11.77 -12.68
CA PRO A 30 13.54 12.48 -13.94
C PRO A 30 15.00 12.35 -14.46
N GLY A 31 15.83 11.51 -13.82
CA GLY A 31 17.25 11.36 -14.13
C GLY A 31 18.09 12.47 -13.50
N SER A 32 18.02 13.68 -14.05
CA SER A 32 18.74 14.85 -13.52
C SER A 32 17.78 15.95 -13.04
N TRP A 33 17.84 16.26 -11.75
CA TRP A 33 17.07 17.35 -11.14
C TRP A 33 17.48 18.75 -11.64
N SER A 34 18.63 18.89 -12.30
CA SER A 34 19.10 20.15 -12.88
C SER A 34 18.51 20.47 -14.26
N SER A 35 17.81 19.52 -14.90
CA SER A 35 17.27 19.67 -16.26
C SER A 35 15.96 18.93 -16.41
N VAL A 36 14.99 19.25 -15.54
CA VAL A 36 13.64 18.69 -15.60
C VAL A 36 12.77 19.52 -16.52
N TYR A 37 12.05 18.88 -17.43
CA TYR A 37 11.08 19.57 -18.28
C TYR A 37 10.01 20.26 -17.43
N PRO A 38 9.62 21.52 -17.71
CA PRO A 38 8.66 22.26 -16.88
C PRO A 38 7.32 21.52 -16.60
N PRO A 39 6.73 20.76 -17.55
CA PRO A 39 5.52 19.98 -17.27
C PRO A 39 5.71 18.78 -16.32
N LEU A 40 6.96 18.37 -16.06
CA LEU A 40 7.32 17.30 -15.13
C LEU A 40 7.61 17.81 -13.71
N LEU A 41 7.45 19.11 -13.48
CA LEU A 41 7.57 19.72 -12.16
C LEU A 41 6.20 19.90 -11.51
N HIS A 42 6.15 19.72 -10.19
CA HIS A 42 4.97 20.03 -9.39
C HIS A 42 4.70 21.53 -9.36
N ALA A 43 3.43 21.93 -9.34
CA ALA A 43 3.06 23.29 -8.99
C ALA A 43 3.53 23.61 -7.57
N LYS A 44 3.93 24.86 -7.30
CA LYS A 44 4.45 25.27 -5.98
C LYS A 44 3.40 25.16 -4.88
N TRP A 45 2.16 25.55 -5.18
CA TRP A 45 1.02 25.43 -4.27
C TRP A 45 -0.30 25.63 -5.01
N HIS A 46 -0.42 26.78 -5.69
CA HIS A 46 -1.52 27.07 -6.60
C HIS A 46 -1.10 26.73 -8.03
N GLY A 47 -1.94 25.96 -8.72
CA GLY A 47 -1.70 25.51 -10.07
C GLY A 47 -2.07 24.04 -10.24
N CYS A 48 -1.96 23.55 -11.47
CA CYS A 48 -2.11 22.15 -11.79
C CYS A 48 -1.18 21.84 -12.95
N THR A 49 -0.15 21.03 -12.70
CA THR A 49 0.70 20.49 -13.77
C THR A 49 0.29 19.03 -14.05
N PRO A 50 0.73 18.45 -15.19
CA PRO A 50 0.47 17.05 -15.48
C PRO A 50 0.98 16.08 -14.40
N THR A 51 2.03 16.44 -13.65
CA THR A 51 2.54 15.59 -12.55
C THR A 51 1.61 15.54 -11.36
N ASP A 52 0.90 16.63 -11.09
CA ASP A 52 -0.06 16.73 -9.98
C ASP A 52 -1.27 15.81 -10.21
N LEU A 53 -1.57 15.45 -11.47
CA LEU A 53 -2.68 14.57 -11.85
C LEU A 53 -2.37 13.08 -11.70
N VAL A 54 -1.09 12.70 -11.63
CA VAL A 54 -0.67 11.30 -11.56
C VAL A 54 -1.26 10.60 -10.33
N PHE A 55 -1.19 11.24 -9.17
CA PHE A 55 -1.72 10.67 -7.93
C PHE A 55 -3.26 10.57 -7.90
N PRO A 56 -4.04 11.61 -8.28
CA PRO A 56 -5.48 11.50 -8.48
C PRO A 56 -5.89 10.38 -9.44
N PHE A 57 -5.20 10.23 -10.58
CA PHE A 57 -5.47 9.14 -11.52
C PHE A 57 -5.19 7.77 -10.90
N PHE A 58 -4.14 7.67 -10.08
CA PHE A 58 -3.83 6.44 -9.33
C PHE A 58 -4.94 6.09 -8.33
N LEU A 59 -5.42 7.06 -7.54
CA LEU A 59 -6.51 6.82 -6.59
C LEU A 59 -7.81 6.42 -7.30
N PHE A 60 -8.12 7.08 -8.42
CA PHE A 60 -9.30 6.75 -9.22
C PHE A 60 -9.24 5.32 -9.77
N ILE A 61 -8.12 4.94 -10.40
CA ILE A 61 -8.02 3.62 -11.02
C ILE A 61 -8.03 2.48 -9.99
N VAL A 62 -7.36 2.67 -8.85
CA VAL A 62 -7.39 1.71 -7.74
C VAL A 62 -8.80 1.62 -7.17
N GLY A 63 -9.48 2.75 -6.97
CA GLY A 63 -10.85 2.81 -6.47
C GLY A 63 -11.85 2.06 -7.36
N VAL A 64 -11.77 2.21 -8.68
CA VAL A 64 -12.64 1.52 -9.66
C VAL A 64 -12.28 0.03 -9.78
N ALA A 65 -10.99 -0.33 -9.66
CA ALA A 65 -10.55 -1.71 -9.80
C ALA A 65 -11.05 -2.63 -8.67
N ILE A 66 -11.21 -2.13 -7.44
CA ILE A 66 -11.67 -2.92 -6.28
C ILE A 66 -13.08 -3.52 -6.50
N PRO A 67 -14.15 -2.73 -6.74
CA PRO A 67 -15.49 -3.26 -6.91
C PRO A 67 -15.61 -4.14 -8.15
N LEU A 68 -14.90 -3.81 -9.24
CA LEU A 68 -14.86 -4.64 -10.47
C LEU A 68 -14.14 -5.97 -10.28
N ALA A 69 -13.11 -6.02 -9.42
CA ALA A 69 -12.42 -7.26 -9.09
C ALA A 69 -13.24 -8.14 -8.14
N LEU A 70 -13.94 -7.53 -7.16
CA LEU A 70 -14.75 -8.24 -6.17
C LEU A 70 -16.12 -8.66 -6.70
N SER A 71 -16.70 -7.92 -7.65
CA SER A 71 -17.99 -8.25 -8.28
C SER A 71 -17.96 -9.61 -8.98
N LYS A 72 -16.79 -10.01 -9.52
CA LYS A 72 -16.56 -11.33 -10.13
C LYS A 72 -16.68 -12.50 -9.16
N TYR A 73 -16.67 -12.23 -7.85
CA TYR A 73 -16.76 -13.24 -6.79
C TYR A 73 -18.07 -13.13 -6.00
N ARG A 74 -19.06 -12.35 -6.47
CA ARG A 74 -20.42 -12.32 -5.91
C ARG A 74 -21.06 -13.70 -6.09
N GLY A 75 -21.13 -14.48 -5.02
CA GLY A 75 -21.63 -15.86 -5.02
C GLY A 75 -20.74 -16.83 -4.21
N GLN A 76 -19.50 -16.46 -3.93
CA GLN A 76 -18.64 -17.19 -2.99
C GLN A 76 -18.90 -16.73 -1.55
N PRO A 77 -18.58 -17.57 -0.54
CA PRO A 77 -18.76 -17.21 0.86
C PRO A 77 -17.95 -15.95 1.21
N GLN A 78 -18.61 -14.96 1.81
CA GLN A 78 -18.00 -13.65 2.12
C GLN A 78 -16.73 -13.79 2.97
N SER A 79 -16.69 -14.76 3.89
CA SER A 79 -15.51 -15.05 4.72
C SER A 79 -14.27 -15.41 3.88
N ALA A 80 -14.45 -16.14 2.77
CA ALA A 80 -13.36 -16.50 1.87
C ALA A 80 -12.84 -15.27 1.10
N LEU A 81 -13.74 -14.38 0.65
CA LEU A 81 -13.36 -13.12 -0.01
C LEU A 81 -12.62 -12.20 0.94
N ILE A 82 -13.15 -12.01 2.16
CA ILE A 82 -12.53 -11.18 3.19
C ILE A 82 -11.13 -11.70 3.49
N ARG A 83 -10.99 -13.01 3.73
CA ARG A 83 -9.68 -13.62 3.99
C ARG A 83 -8.71 -13.37 2.84
N LYS A 84 -9.15 -13.56 1.60
CA LYS A 84 -8.33 -13.32 0.40
C LYS A 84 -7.89 -11.86 0.27
N THR A 85 -8.78 -10.92 0.51
CA THR A 85 -8.49 -9.48 0.50
C THR A 85 -7.50 -9.10 1.60
N LEU A 86 -7.74 -9.54 2.83
CA LEU A 86 -6.86 -9.26 3.96
C LEU A 86 -5.46 -9.83 3.77
N LEU A 87 -5.34 -11.02 3.16
CA LEU A 87 -4.04 -11.59 2.80
C LEU A 87 -3.30 -10.75 1.76
N ARG A 88 -4.00 -10.23 0.75
CA ARG A 88 -3.38 -9.32 -0.23
C ARG A 88 -2.92 -8.01 0.41
N ALA A 89 -3.74 -7.44 1.30
CA ALA A 89 -3.35 -6.27 2.07
C ALA A 89 -2.13 -6.55 2.96
N ALA A 90 -2.11 -7.68 3.67
CA ALA A 90 -0.98 -8.08 4.52
C ALA A 90 0.32 -8.26 3.71
N ILE A 91 0.24 -8.80 2.49
CA ILE A 91 1.39 -8.89 1.59
C ILE A 91 1.89 -7.50 1.20
N LEU A 92 1.00 -6.62 0.75
CA LEU A 92 1.38 -5.29 0.29
C LEU A 92 1.98 -4.47 1.44
N PHE A 93 1.42 -4.64 2.64
CA PHE A 93 1.96 -4.06 3.87
C PHE A 93 3.35 -4.64 4.20
N GLY A 94 3.51 -5.96 4.17
CA GLY A 94 4.78 -6.64 4.42
C GLY A 94 5.87 -6.26 3.42
N LEU A 95 5.52 -6.08 2.14
CA LEU A 95 6.43 -5.56 1.11
C LEU A 95 6.81 -4.11 1.41
N GLY A 96 5.87 -3.29 1.87
CA GLY A 96 6.14 -1.93 2.32
C GLY A 96 7.13 -1.89 3.50
N VAL A 97 6.95 -2.78 4.48
CA VAL A 97 7.87 -2.92 5.62
C VAL A 97 9.25 -3.39 5.13
N PHE A 98 9.31 -4.35 4.21
CA PHE A 98 10.56 -4.83 3.60
C PHE A 98 11.32 -3.69 2.90
N MET A 99 10.61 -2.85 2.14
CA MET A 99 11.23 -1.71 1.47
C MET A 99 11.68 -0.63 2.44
N ALA A 100 10.87 -0.32 3.47
CA ALA A 100 11.24 0.67 4.50
C ALA A 100 12.44 0.21 5.36
N ALA A 101 12.59 -1.10 5.51
CA ALA A 101 13.69 -1.75 6.19
C ALA A 101 15.02 -1.72 5.43
N PHE A 102 15.00 -1.58 4.11
CA PHE A 102 16.19 -1.58 3.27
C PHE A 102 16.68 -0.14 3.06
N PRO A 103 17.97 0.21 3.26
CA PRO A 103 19.14 -0.65 3.53
C PRO A 103 19.64 -0.64 4.98
N ASN A 104 18.91 -0.08 5.95
CA ASN A 104 19.22 -0.18 7.40
C ASN A 104 17.93 -0.54 8.17
N PHE A 105 17.71 -1.83 8.52
CA PHE A 105 16.54 -2.31 9.26
C PHE A 105 16.72 -1.90 10.71
N GLY A 106 16.62 -0.61 11.03
CA GLY A 106 16.85 -0.11 12.37
C GLY A 106 18.10 -0.71 13.03
N MET A 107 19.14 -1.07 12.30
CA MET A 107 20.27 -1.77 12.90
C MET A 107 21.22 -0.70 13.40
N ALA A 108 21.64 -0.79 14.67
CA ALA A 108 22.66 0.10 15.23
C ALA A 108 23.83 0.23 14.24
N GLN A 109 24.37 1.44 14.09
CA GLN A 109 25.33 1.78 13.04
C GLN A 109 26.55 0.84 13.05
N ASP A 110 26.93 0.37 14.25
CA ASP A 110 28.07 -0.52 14.55
C ASP A 110 27.83 -2.02 14.28
N THR A 111 26.69 -2.39 13.71
CA THR A 111 26.37 -3.81 13.48
C THR A 111 27.23 -4.43 12.36
N PRO A 112 27.77 -5.65 12.56
CA PRO A 112 28.57 -6.33 11.54
C PRO A 112 27.81 -6.55 10.23
N LEU A 113 28.47 -6.33 9.08
CA LEU A 113 27.87 -6.51 7.75
C LEU A 113 27.22 -7.89 7.57
N ALA A 114 27.88 -8.96 8.05
CA ALA A 114 27.34 -10.33 7.96
C ALA A 114 25.97 -10.46 8.66
N ARG A 115 25.77 -9.80 9.80
CA ARG A 115 24.48 -9.78 10.49
C ARG A 115 23.46 -8.92 9.76
N LYS A 116 23.87 -7.80 9.16
CA LYS A 116 22.98 -6.98 8.32
C LYS A 116 22.44 -7.78 7.13
N VAL A 117 23.35 -8.43 6.40
CA VAL A 117 23.02 -9.27 5.23
C VAL A 117 22.12 -10.44 5.63
N LEU A 118 22.41 -11.11 6.75
CA LEU A 118 21.56 -12.19 7.27
C LEU A 118 20.12 -11.72 7.50
N HIS A 119 19.92 -10.58 8.16
CA HIS A 119 18.58 -10.05 8.43
C HIS A 119 17.84 -9.64 7.15
N TYR A 120 18.54 -9.11 6.14
CA TYR A 120 17.91 -8.84 4.84
C TYR A 120 17.48 -10.11 4.11
N ILE A 121 18.31 -11.15 4.14
CA ILE A 121 17.98 -12.45 3.56
C ILE A 121 16.76 -13.04 4.28
N LEU A 122 16.75 -13.03 5.61
CA LEU A 122 15.63 -13.54 6.40
C LEU A 122 14.34 -12.75 6.13
N LEU A 123 14.41 -11.43 6.02
CA LEU A 123 13.27 -10.58 5.68
C LEU A 123 12.78 -10.83 4.24
N GLY A 124 13.69 -11.11 3.30
CA GLY A 124 13.36 -11.49 1.93
C GLY A 124 12.67 -12.85 1.87
N ILE A 125 13.20 -13.85 2.59
CA ILE A 125 12.56 -15.16 2.73
C ILE A 125 11.18 -15.03 3.38
N PHE A 126 11.06 -14.23 4.43
CA PHE A 126 9.79 -13.96 5.11
C PHE A 126 8.73 -13.44 4.13
N THR A 127 9.06 -12.38 3.39
CA THR A 127 8.12 -11.75 2.45
C THR A 127 7.77 -12.66 1.26
N LEU A 128 8.75 -13.35 0.67
CA LEU A 128 8.53 -14.29 -0.43
C LEU A 128 7.71 -15.50 -0.01
N ALA A 129 7.95 -16.03 1.20
CA ALA A 129 7.17 -17.13 1.76
C ALA A 129 5.72 -16.71 2.04
N LEU A 130 5.52 -15.52 2.62
CA LEU A 130 4.19 -14.96 2.87
C LEU A 130 3.42 -14.71 1.56
N PHE A 131 4.12 -14.23 0.52
CA PHE A 131 3.57 -14.06 -0.83
C PHE A 131 3.16 -15.40 -1.46
N SER A 132 4.07 -16.36 -1.51
CA SER A 132 3.87 -17.67 -2.14
C SER A 132 2.73 -18.43 -1.46
N ARG A 133 2.61 -18.32 -0.14
CA ARG A 133 1.47 -18.85 0.62
C ARG A 133 0.14 -18.27 0.14
N ALA A 134 0.02 -16.95 0.00
CA ALA A 134 -1.25 -16.35 -0.38
C ALA A 134 -1.67 -16.72 -1.81
N VAL A 135 -0.71 -16.96 -2.70
CA VAL A 135 -0.98 -17.48 -4.04
C VAL A 135 -1.53 -18.92 -3.99
N CYS A 136 -0.99 -19.74 -3.09
CA CYS A 136 -1.43 -21.12 -2.91
C CYS A 136 -2.80 -21.28 -2.21
N LEU A 137 -3.27 -20.26 -1.49
CA LEU A 137 -4.57 -20.28 -0.82
C LEU A 137 -5.72 -20.15 -1.84
N GLY A 138 -6.65 -21.12 -1.82
CA GLY A 138 -7.80 -21.17 -2.74
C GLY A 138 -7.58 -22.02 -4.00
N GLN A 139 -6.57 -22.87 -4.00
CA GLN A 139 -6.27 -23.81 -5.09
C GLN A 139 -6.43 -25.27 -4.65
N LYS A 140 -6.29 -26.21 -5.60
CA LYS A 140 -6.41 -27.67 -5.40
C LYS A 140 -5.70 -28.15 -4.10
N PRO A 141 -6.19 -29.23 -3.45
CA PRO A 141 -5.69 -29.71 -2.16
C PRO A 141 -4.17 -29.87 -2.09
N GLN A 142 -3.50 -30.28 -3.18
CA GLN A 142 -2.04 -30.40 -3.26
C GLN A 142 -1.29 -29.07 -3.06
N ARG A 143 -1.83 -27.92 -3.49
CA ARG A 143 -1.23 -26.59 -3.24
C ARG A 143 -1.43 -26.11 -1.81
N MET A 144 -2.35 -26.73 -1.07
CA MET A 144 -2.61 -26.37 0.33
C MET A 144 -1.50 -26.86 1.28
N GLU A 145 -0.81 -27.95 0.93
CA GLU A 145 0.41 -28.38 1.63
C GLU A 145 1.56 -27.39 1.44
N TRP A 146 1.76 -26.90 0.21
CA TRP A 146 2.74 -25.85 -0.07
C TRP A 146 2.43 -24.56 0.70
N ALA A 147 1.15 -24.18 0.82
CA ALA A 147 0.75 -23.04 1.63
C ALA A 147 1.14 -23.20 3.12
N ARG A 148 1.08 -24.42 3.68
CA ARG A 148 1.53 -24.72 5.04
C ARG A 148 3.06 -24.66 5.15
N ARG A 149 3.79 -25.20 4.18
CA ARG A 149 5.26 -25.13 4.13
C ARG A 149 5.76 -23.68 4.07
N PHE A 150 5.15 -22.86 3.22
CA PHE A 150 5.45 -21.43 3.14
C PHE A 150 5.07 -20.68 4.43
N LEU A 151 4.01 -21.09 5.12
CA LEU A 151 3.70 -20.54 6.45
C LEU A 151 4.79 -20.86 7.46
N TYR A 152 5.23 -22.12 7.53
CA TYR A 152 6.30 -22.50 8.44
C TYR A 152 7.61 -21.80 8.11
N LEU A 153 7.93 -21.64 6.82
CA LEU A 153 9.10 -20.88 6.39
C LEU A 153 9.03 -19.41 6.81
N ALA A 154 7.87 -18.75 6.66
CA ALA A 154 7.67 -17.39 7.12
C ALA A 154 7.76 -17.27 8.66
N LEU A 155 7.17 -18.21 9.40
CA LEU A 155 7.25 -18.22 10.86
C LEU A 155 8.69 -18.48 11.33
N ALA A 156 9.40 -19.40 10.68
CA ALA A 156 10.80 -19.71 10.98
C ALA A 156 11.72 -18.54 10.68
N SER A 157 11.54 -17.84 9.55
CA SER A 157 12.33 -16.66 9.22
C SER A 157 12.03 -15.49 10.18
N ALA A 158 10.76 -15.30 10.56
CA ALA A 158 10.39 -14.29 11.56
C ALA A 158 10.99 -14.59 12.94
N LEU A 159 10.95 -15.86 13.37
CA LEU A 159 11.56 -16.30 14.62
C LEU A 159 13.09 -16.13 14.57
N ALA A 160 13.74 -16.52 13.47
CA ALA A 160 15.17 -16.33 13.28
C ALA A 160 15.55 -14.85 13.41
N MET A 161 14.81 -13.94 12.75
CA MET A 161 15.02 -12.50 12.90
C MET A 161 14.85 -12.03 14.33
N ALA A 162 13.80 -12.47 15.04
CA ALA A 162 13.57 -12.08 16.42
C ALA A 162 14.70 -12.53 17.36
N VAL A 163 15.24 -13.74 17.15
CA VAL A 163 16.34 -14.30 17.95
C VAL A 163 17.66 -13.59 17.61
N THR A 164 17.97 -13.41 16.33
CA THR A 164 19.25 -12.81 15.90
C THR A 164 19.30 -11.30 16.03
N GLY A 165 18.14 -10.64 16.13
CA GLY A 165 18.00 -9.19 16.20
C GLY A 165 17.71 -8.63 17.59
N TRP A 166 17.62 -9.50 18.62
CA TRP A 166 17.36 -9.06 19.99
C TRP A 166 18.41 -8.05 20.47
N GLY A 167 17.96 -6.85 20.85
CA GLY A 167 18.82 -5.76 21.35
C GLY A 167 19.58 -4.97 20.28
N ILE A 168 19.31 -5.21 18.99
CA ILE A 168 20.03 -4.57 17.87
C ILE A 168 19.13 -3.62 17.07
N TYR A 169 17.81 -3.80 17.15
CA TYR A 169 16.83 -2.97 16.45
C TYR A 169 16.59 -1.62 17.17
N ASP A 170 17.17 -0.58 16.59
CA ASP A 170 16.84 0.82 16.73
C ASP A 170 15.68 1.23 15.79
N PHE A 171 14.48 1.35 16.35
CA PHE A 171 13.28 1.76 15.62
C PHE A 171 13.14 3.28 15.46
N SER A 172 14.09 4.07 15.99
CA SER A 172 13.98 5.54 16.08
C SER A 172 13.88 6.23 14.72
N HIS A 173 14.48 5.63 13.69
CA HIS A 173 14.47 6.16 12.32
C HIS A 173 13.62 5.33 11.34
N LEU A 174 12.87 4.34 11.84
CA LEU A 174 12.05 3.52 10.97
C LEU A 174 10.84 4.33 10.49
N ARG A 175 10.80 4.66 9.20
CA ARG A 175 9.64 5.31 8.58
C ARG A 175 8.52 4.28 8.41
N ILE A 176 7.69 4.13 9.45
CA ILE A 176 6.61 3.14 9.52
C ILE A 176 5.59 3.30 8.36
N PRO A 177 5.09 4.51 8.01
CA PRO A 177 4.03 4.65 7.02
C PRO A 177 4.56 4.98 5.61
N GLY A 178 5.06 3.96 4.91
CA GLY A 178 5.35 4.04 3.48
C GLY A 178 4.11 4.01 2.57
N VAL A 179 4.30 4.30 1.28
CA VAL A 179 3.22 4.36 0.27
C VAL A 179 2.50 3.00 0.15
N LEU A 180 3.25 1.90 0.13
CA LEU A 180 2.69 0.55 0.03
C LEU A 180 1.82 0.18 1.24
N GLN A 181 2.25 0.54 2.45
CA GLN A 181 1.50 0.31 3.69
C GLN A 181 0.17 1.06 3.66
N ARG A 182 0.19 2.34 3.25
CA ARG A 182 -1.03 3.16 3.14
C ARG A 182 -2.00 2.58 2.10
N ILE A 183 -1.51 2.20 0.92
CA ILE A 183 -2.33 1.55 -0.11
C ILE A 183 -2.93 0.25 0.40
N ALA A 184 -2.16 -0.56 1.16
CA ALA A 184 -2.64 -1.82 1.72
C ALA A 184 -3.81 -1.64 2.68
N ILE A 185 -3.71 -0.67 3.60
CA ILE A 185 -4.75 -0.35 4.57
C ILE A 185 -6.00 0.16 3.87
N VAL A 186 -5.85 1.14 2.97
CA VAL A 186 -6.98 1.71 2.21
C VAL A 186 -7.66 0.62 1.37
N TYR A 187 -6.89 -0.21 0.67
CA TYR A 187 -7.42 -1.35 -0.08
C TYR A 187 -8.26 -2.29 0.81
N ALA A 188 -7.76 -2.65 1.99
CA ALA A 188 -8.48 -3.50 2.92
C ALA A 188 -9.79 -2.87 3.38
N ILE A 189 -9.76 -1.59 3.79
CA ILE A 189 -10.94 -0.85 4.26
C ILE A 189 -11.97 -0.73 3.14
N CYS A 190 -11.58 -0.25 1.95
CA CYS A 190 -12.48 -0.09 0.81
C CYS A 190 -13.08 -1.43 0.37
N ALA A 191 -12.30 -2.50 0.37
CA ALA A 191 -12.80 -3.83 0.01
C ALA A 191 -13.77 -4.38 1.07
N LEU A 192 -13.50 -4.21 2.36
CA LEU A 192 -14.42 -4.58 3.44
C LEU A 192 -15.72 -3.77 3.37
N LEU A 193 -15.62 -2.47 3.11
CA LEU A 193 -16.75 -1.59 2.92
C LEU A 193 -17.60 -2.04 1.72
N PHE A 194 -16.95 -2.41 0.62
CA PHE A 194 -17.65 -2.94 -0.56
C PHE A 194 -18.40 -4.25 -0.29
N LEU A 195 -17.82 -5.13 0.53
CA LEU A 195 -18.42 -6.44 0.85
C LEU A 195 -19.52 -6.35 1.91
N ARG A 196 -19.44 -5.39 2.84
CA ARG A 196 -20.36 -5.28 3.99
C ARG A 196 -21.42 -4.20 3.85
N ALA A 197 -21.16 -3.16 3.08
CA ALA A 197 -22.05 -2.00 2.96
C ALA A 197 -22.66 -1.89 1.57
N GLY A 198 -23.93 -1.49 1.51
CA GLY A 198 -24.59 -1.13 0.25
C GLY A 198 -24.08 0.19 -0.32
N TRP A 199 -24.40 0.47 -1.60
CA TRP A 199 -23.93 1.67 -2.29
C TRP A 199 -24.34 2.99 -1.61
N ARG A 200 -25.52 3.04 -0.95
CA ARG A 200 -25.95 4.21 -0.17
C ARG A 200 -25.07 4.46 1.04
N ALA A 201 -24.77 3.40 1.79
CA ALA A 201 -23.87 3.49 2.95
C ALA A 201 -22.45 3.86 2.51
N GLN A 202 -21.95 3.32 1.39
CA GLN A 202 -20.67 3.72 0.79
C GLN A 202 -20.64 5.21 0.44
N LEU A 203 -21.73 5.72 -0.15
CA LEU A 203 -21.87 7.14 -0.48
C LEU A 203 -21.86 8.01 0.77
N TYR A 204 -22.67 7.67 1.79
CA TYR A 204 -22.72 8.44 3.04
C TYR A 204 -21.39 8.42 3.79
N ILE A 205 -20.71 7.28 3.83
CA ILE A 205 -19.38 7.17 4.45
C ILE A 205 -18.37 7.98 3.66
N GLY A 206 -18.40 7.94 2.32
CA GLY A 206 -17.52 8.76 1.48
C GLY A 206 -17.72 10.25 1.70
N ILE A 207 -18.98 10.72 1.65
CA ILE A 207 -19.33 12.11 1.93
C ILE A 207 -18.93 12.50 3.35
N GLY A 208 -19.24 11.67 4.34
CA GLY A 208 -18.90 11.90 5.75
C GLY A 208 -17.38 12.02 5.97
N LEU A 209 -16.58 11.17 5.31
CA LEU A 209 -15.12 11.25 5.38
C LEU A 209 -14.58 12.53 4.74
N LEU A 210 -15.15 12.99 3.63
CA LEU A 210 -14.77 14.26 3.00
C LEU A 210 -15.09 15.46 3.90
N PHE A 211 -16.29 15.50 4.46
CA PHE A 211 -16.66 16.55 5.42
C PHE A 211 -15.83 16.50 6.70
N LEU A 212 -15.54 15.29 7.20
CA LEU A 212 -14.66 15.12 8.35
C LEU A 212 -13.26 15.65 8.04
N TYR A 213 -12.68 15.30 6.90
CA TYR A 213 -11.37 15.80 6.50
C TYR A 213 -11.36 17.33 6.36
N TRP A 214 -12.36 17.90 5.70
CA TRP A 214 -12.52 19.35 5.61
C TRP A 214 -12.63 20.00 7.00
N ALA A 215 -13.47 19.46 7.88
CA ALA A 215 -13.66 19.99 9.24
C ALA A 215 -12.36 19.91 10.07
N LEU A 216 -11.61 18.81 9.94
CA LEU A 216 -10.31 18.69 10.58
C LEU A 216 -9.34 19.78 10.09
N MET A 217 -9.28 20.05 8.79
CA MET A 217 -8.38 21.05 8.22
C MET A 217 -8.82 22.50 8.52
N ALA A 218 -10.12 22.76 8.57
CA ALA A 218 -10.68 24.10 8.67
C ALA A 218 -11.01 24.56 10.10
N LEU A 219 -11.20 23.62 11.05
CA LEU A 219 -11.70 23.93 12.40
C LEU A 219 -10.72 23.52 13.50
N VAL A 220 -9.85 22.52 13.27
CA VAL A 220 -8.92 22.06 14.31
C VAL A 220 -7.64 22.91 14.26
N PRO A 221 -7.26 23.56 15.36
CA PRO A 221 -6.02 24.33 15.41
C PRO A 221 -4.82 23.41 15.33
N VAL A 222 -3.76 23.89 14.69
CA VAL A 222 -2.54 23.09 14.50
C VAL A 222 -1.71 23.12 15.78
N PRO A 223 -1.27 21.97 16.30
CA PRO A 223 -0.42 21.94 17.49
C PRO A 223 0.86 22.76 17.24
N GLY A 224 1.15 23.71 18.14
CA GLY A 224 2.17 24.75 17.92
C GLY A 224 1.62 26.17 17.89
N GLY A 225 0.29 26.35 18.05
CA GLY A 225 -0.34 27.65 18.26
C GLY A 225 -0.80 28.36 17.00
N HIS A 226 -0.78 27.68 15.85
CA HIS A 226 -1.28 28.25 14.59
C HIS A 226 -2.80 28.08 14.48
N PRO A 227 -3.53 29.11 14.00
CA PRO A 227 -4.95 28.97 13.70
C PRO A 227 -5.18 27.95 12.57
N PRO A 228 -6.37 27.33 12.49
CA PRO A 228 -6.74 26.46 11.38
C PRO A 228 -6.53 27.18 10.04
N ASN A 229 -5.78 26.57 9.13
CA ASN A 229 -5.46 27.15 7.83
C ASN A 229 -5.30 26.07 6.76
N LEU A 230 -5.35 26.51 5.51
CA LEU A 230 -5.15 25.68 4.32
C LEU A 230 -3.85 26.07 3.60
N GLU A 231 -2.85 26.57 4.31
CA GLU A 231 -1.56 26.94 3.72
C GLU A 231 -0.62 25.74 3.69
N ALA A 232 0.26 25.66 2.68
CA ALA A 232 1.11 24.48 2.44
C ALA A 232 1.91 24.01 3.65
N GLU A 233 2.46 24.96 4.41
CA GLU A 233 3.52 24.68 5.39
C GLU A 233 3.01 24.54 6.82
N ILE A 234 1.89 25.20 7.14
CA ILE A 234 1.39 25.38 8.51
C ILE A 234 0.00 24.77 8.72
N ASN A 235 -0.51 23.97 7.77
CA ASN A 235 -1.77 23.26 7.91
C ASN A 235 -1.62 21.99 8.78
N LEU A 236 -2.76 21.46 9.24
CA LEU A 236 -2.80 20.27 10.10
C LEU A 236 -2.16 19.03 9.46
N GLY A 237 -2.32 18.88 8.14
CA GLY A 237 -1.70 17.79 7.38
C GLY A 237 -0.17 17.88 7.33
N ALA A 238 0.36 19.08 7.11
CA ALA A 238 1.78 19.37 7.10
C ALA A 238 2.41 19.16 8.48
N TRP A 239 1.68 19.44 9.57
CA TRP A 239 2.11 19.11 10.92
C TRP A 239 2.17 17.60 11.17
N LEU A 240 1.16 16.84 10.71
CA LEU A 240 1.11 15.39 10.91
C LEU A 240 2.18 14.63 10.11
N ASP A 241 2.65 15.19 8.99
CA ASP A 241 3.66 14.56 8.12
C ASP A 241 5.12 14.84 8.54
N ARG A 242 5.34 15.76 9.50
CA ARG A 242 6.65 16.04 10.10
C ARG A 242 7.03 14.99 11.14
#